data_AF-A0A2W4XM69-F1
#
_entry.id   AF-A0A2W4XM69-F1
#
_cell.length_a   1.000
_cell.length_b   1.000
_cell.length_c   1.000
_cell.angle_alpha   90.00
_cell.angle_beta   90.00
_cell.angle_gamma   90.00
#
_symmetry.space_group_name_H-M   'P 1'
#
loop_
_entity.id
_entity.type
_entity.pdbx_description
1 polymer ?
#
loop_
_entity_poly.entity_id
_entity_poly.type
_entity_poly.pdbx_seq_one_letter_code
_entity_poly.pdbx_strand_id
1 'polypeptide(L)' 'MTAAERLHQLIQALPESQINEILNFAEFLHQKQFLPSQPQTIPPGTLTGLRGIAKRSGPVPSDSELQAEYTDYLTQKYQ' A
#
# COMPACT_ATOMS: atom_id res chain seq x y z
N MET A 1 -31.68 10.72 -8.84
CA MET A 1 -30.56 11.42 -8.20
C MET A 1 -29.27 10.86 -8.75
N THR A 2 -28.44 11.73 -9.32
CA THR A 2 -27.12 11.35 -9.84
C THR A 2 -26.07 11.37 -8.73
N ALA A 3 -24.95 10.69 -8.95
CA ALA A 3 -23.82 10.72 -8.01
C ALA A 3 -23.30 12.16 -7.80
N ALA A 4 -23.29 12.97 -8.87
CA ALA A 4 -22.88 14.38 -8.81
C ALA A 4 -23.81 15.23 -7.93
N GLU A 5 -25.13 15.03 -8.03
CA GLU A 5 -26.11 15.73 -7.20
C GLU A 5 -25.96 15.40 -5.72
N ARG A 6 -25.73 14.12 -5.38
CA ARG A 6 -25.48 13.70 -3.99
C ARG A 6 -24.18 14.28 -3.43
N LEU A 7 -23.13 14.32 -4.24
CA LEU A 7 -21.83 14.88 -3.85
C LEU A 7 -21.96 16.38 -3.55
N HIS A 8 -22.71 17.11 -4.39
CA HIS A 8 -22.97 18.53 -4.19
C HIS A 8 -23.76 18.82 -2.89
N GLN A 9 -24.76 18.00 -2.57
CA GLN A 9 -25.50 18.12 -1.31
C GLN A 9 -24.62 17.82 -0.09
N LEU A 10 -23.73 16.84 -0.18
CA LEU A 10 -22.82 16.49 0.90
C LEU A 10 -21.79 17.61 1.15
N ILE A 11 -21.17 18.15 0.09
CA ILE A 11 -20.19 19.23 0.21
C ILE A 11 -20.78 20.45 0.94
N GLN A 12 -22.06 20.77 0.73
CA GLN A 12 -22.72 21.89 1.41
C GLN A 12 -22.94 21.68 2.93
N ALA A 13 -22.92 20.44 3.40
CA ALA A 13 -23.12 20.10 4.82
C ALA A 13 -21.81 19.80 5.56
N LEU A 14 -20.68 19.75 4.85
CA LEU A 14 -19.37 19.38 5.37
C LEU A 14 -18.61 20.62 5.90
N PRO A 15 -17.86 20.50 7.00
CA PRO A 15 -16.96 21.56 7.46
C PRO A 15 -15.77 21.72 6.50
N GLU A 16 -15.23 22.95 6.43
CA GLU A 16 -14.20 23.35 5.48
C GLU A 16 -12.93 22.49 5.52
N SER A 17 -12.57 21.96 6.69
CA SER A 17 -11.43 21.05 6.85
C SER A 17 -11.58 19.76 6.04
N GLN A 18 -12.80 19.20 5.97
CA GLN A 18 -13.09 17.97 5.23
C GLN A 18 -13.28 18.24 3.73
N ILE A 19 -13.68 19.46 3.36
CA ILE A 19 -13.76 19.87 1.95
C ILE A 19 -12.37 19.85 1.30
N ASN A 20 -11.33 20.30 2.01
CA ASN A 20 -9.95 20.23 1.52
C ASN A 20 -9.49 18.79 1.28
N GLU A 21 -9.88 17.86 2.15
CA GLU A 21 -9.57 16.43 1.96
C GLU A 21 -10.26 15.87 0.70
N ILE A 22 -11.53 16.22 0.47
CA ILE A 22 -12.27 15.83 -0.73
C ILE A 22 -11.61 16.41 -1.99
N LEU A 23 -11.16 17.66 -1.93
CA LEU A 23 -10.49 18.35 -3.03
C LEU A 23 -9.14 17.68 -3.36
N ASN A 24 -8.33 17.39 -2.34
CA ASN A 24 -7.08 16.64 -2.49
C ASN A 24 -7.30 15.25 -3.10
N PHE A 25 -8.38 14.56 -2.69
CA PHE A 25 -8.72 13.25 -3.24
C PHE A 25 -9.18 13.33 -4.70
N ALA A 26 -9.98 14.33 -5.05
CA ALA A 26 -10.41 14.57 -6.43
C ALA A 26 -9.21 14.89 -7.33
N GLU A 27 -8.28 15.73 -6.87
CA GLU A 27 -7.03 16.02 -7.56
C GLU A 27 -6.17 14.75 -7.74
N PHE A 28 -6.07 13.91 -6.71
CA PHE A 28 -5.37 12.63 -6.79
C PHE A 28 -5.97 11.71 -7.86
N LEU A 29 -7.31 11.59 -7.91
CA LEU A 29 -7.98 10.77 -8.93
C LEU A 29 -7.72 11.31 -10.34
N HIS A 30 -7.77 12.63 -10.51
CA HIS A 30 -7.48 13.27 -11.78
C HIS A 30 -6.03 12.99 -12.20
N GLN A 31 -5.05 13.22 -11.32
CA GLN A 31 -3.64 12.89 -11.58
C GLN A 31 -3.46 11.42 -11.95
N LYS A 32 -4.11 10.50 -11.22
CA LYS A 32 -4.05 9.07 -11.49
C LYS A 32 -4.62 8.66 -12.85
N GLN A 33 -5.59 9.40 -13.40
CA GLN A 33 -6.08 9.17 -14.77
C GLN A 33 -5.13 9.70 -15.85
N PHE A 34 -4.39 10.77 -15.57
CA PHE A 34 -3.48 11.41 -16.52
C PHE A 34 -2.07 10.83 -16.53
N LEU A 35 -1.61 10.22 -15.43
CA LEU A 35 -0.42 9.39 -15.48
C LEU A 35 -0.81 8.06 -16.14
N PRO A 36 -0.31 7.73 -17.35
CA PRO A 36 -0.43 6.37 -17.85
C PRO A 36 0.14 5.48 -16.77
N SER A 37 -0.60 4.43 -16.38
CA SER A 37 -0.21 3.44 -15.39
C SER A 37 1.23 3.01 -15.65
N GLN A 38 2.20 3.74 -15.09
CA GLN A 38 3.58 3.32 -15.15
C GLN A 38 3.54 2.04 -14.33
N PRO A 39 3.87 0.87 -14.93
CA PRO A 39 4.11 -0.29 -14.12
C PRO A 39 5.10 0.18 -13.07
N GLN A 40 4.70 0.13 -11.80
CA GLN A 40 5.56 0.46 -10.68
C GLN A 40 6.73 -0.51 -10.80
N THR A 41 7.75 -0.07 -11.51
CA THR A 41 8.91 -0.87 -11.84
C THR A 41 9.68 -0.81 -10.56
N ILE A 42 9.41 -1.78 -9.71
CA ILE A 42 9.98 -1.84 -8.38
C ILE A 42 11.50 -1.74 -8.57
N PRO A 43 12.17 -0.70 -8.03
CA PRO A 43 13.58 -0.51 -8.30
C PRO A 43 14.34 -1.76 -7.86
N PRO A 44 15.27 -2.27 -8.68
CA PRO A 44 16.09 -3.41 -8.30
C PRO A 44 16.82 -3.09 -6.98
N GLY A 45 16.78 -4.02 -6.03
CA GLY A 45 17.37 -3.84 -4.70
C GLY A 45 16.42 -3.35 -3.59
N THR A 46 15.15 -3.08 -3.90
CA THR A 46 14.13 -2.82 -2.86
C THR A 46 13.53 -4.13 -2.35
N LEU A 47 13.21 -4.21 -1.05
CA LEU A 47 12.58 -5.39 -0.42
C LEU A 47 11.28 -5.81 -1.14
N THR A 48 10.55 -4.85 -1.70
CA THR A 48 9.34 -5.10 -2.49
C THR A 48 9.63 -5.87 -3.78
N GLY A 49 10.81 -5.67 -4.40
CA GLY A 49 11.23 -6.36 -5.62
C GLY A 49 11.68 -7.79 -5.35
N LEU A 50 12.03 -8.09 -4.09
CA LEU A 50 12.34 -9.43 -3.62
C LEU A 50 11.09 -10.25 -3.26
N ARG A 51 9.90 -9.62 -3.26
CA ARG A 51 8.61 -10.25 -2.93
C ARG A 51 8.14 -11.15 -4.08
N GLY A 52 8.80 -12.30 -4.23
CA GLY A 52 8.52 -13.30 -5.27
C GLY A 52 9.70 -14.22 -5.59
N ILE A 53 10.93 -13.74 -5.34
CA ILE A 53 12.18 -14.51 -5.51
C ILE A 53 12.56 -15.27 -4.24
N ALA A 54 12.11 -14.80 -3.07
CA ALA A 54 12.22 -15.51 -1.80
C ALA A 54 11.05 -16.47 -1.53
N LYS A 55 10.37 -16.97 -2.58
CA LYS A 55 9.39 -18.03 -2.41
C LYS A 55 10.15 -19.31 -2.08
N ARG A 56 10.27 -19.64 -0.79
CA ARG A 56 10.64 -21.01 -0.38
C ARG A 56 9.64 -21.96 -1.06
N SER A 57 10.13 -23.08 -1.60
CA SER A 57 9.30 -24.15 -2.16
C SER A 57 8.56 -24.86 -1.02
N GLY A 58 7.58 -24.19 -0.42
CA GLY A 58 6.90 -24.67 0.77
C GLY A 58 5.77 -23.74 1.22
N PRO A 59 4.93 -24.18 2.17
CA PRO A 59 3.91 -23.34 2.77
C PRO A 59 4.54 -22.07 3.37
N VAL A 60 3.79 -20.96 3.34
CA VAL A 60 4.21 -19.72 4.02
C VAL A 60 4.35 -20.05 5.50
N PRO A 61 5.55 -19.90 6.10
CA PRO A 61 5.73 -20.18 7.53
C PRO A 61 4.89 -19.21 8.35
N SER A 62 4.34 -19.71 9.44
CA SER A 62 3.67 -18.90 10.45
C SER A 62 4.65 -17.97 11.16
N ASP A 63 4.15 -16.89 11.75
CA ASP A 63 4.97 -15.91 12.48
C ASP A 63 5.80 -16.56 13.61
N SER A 64 5.26 -17.60 14.25
CA SER A 64 5.97 -18.37 15.28
C SER A 64 7.15 -19.16 14.73
N GLU A 65 7.01 -19.75 13.53
CA GLU A 65 8.09 -20.50 12.88
C GLU A 65 9.19 -19.55 12.40
N LEU A 66 8.82 -18.37 11.87
CA LEU A 66 9.77 -17.33 11.49
C LEU A 66 10.57 -16.83 12.70
N GLN A 67 9.92 -16.64 13.84
CA GLN A 67 10.59 -16.18 15.06
C GLN A 67 11.59 -17.22 15.59
N ALA A 68 11.23 -18.51 15.56
CA ALA A 68 12.12 -19.59 15.97
C ALA A 68 13.36 -19.66 15.06
N GLU A 69 13.18 -19.69 13.73
CA GLU A 69 14.29 -19.73 12.77
C GLU A 69 15.22 -18.51 12.92
N TYR A 70 14.66 -17.32 13.15
CA TYR A 70 15.45 -16.11 13.35
C TYR A 70 16.27 -16.16 14.64
N THR A 71 15.68 -16.71 15.71
CA THR A 71 16.35 -16.87 17.00
C THR A 71 17.50 -17.88 16.90
N ASP A 72 17.30 -19.00 16.21
CA ASP A 72 18.34 -20.00 15.96
C ASP A 72 19.50 -19.41 15.13
N TYR A 73 19.17 -18.65 14.08
CA TYR A 73 20.18 -17.96 13.27
C TYR A 73 21.02 -16.97 14.10
N LEU A 74 20.39 -16.15 14.94
CA LEU A 74 21.10 -15.21 15.79
C LEU A 74 21.99 -15.93 16.81
N THR A 75 21.50 -17.03 17.38
CA THR A 75 22.26 -17.85 18.33
C THR A 75 23.51 -18.43 17.66
N GLN A 76 23.38 -19.03 16.47
CA GLN A 76 24.50 -19.59 15.72
C GLN A 76 25.52 -18.52 15.28
N LYS A 77 25.07 -17.30 15.01
CA LYS A 77 25.92 -16.22 14.48
C LYS A 77 26.75 -15.51 15.56
N TYR A 78 26.24 -15.46 16.79
CA TYR A 78 26.80 -14.65 17.87
C TYR A 78 27.26 -15.46 19.10
N GLN A 79 27.08 -16.78 19.10
CA GLN A 79 27.79 -17.72 19.99
C GLN A 79 29.06 -18.23 19.32
#